data_AF-A0A2T4V1U7-F1
#
_entry.id   AF-A0A2T4V1U7-F1
#
_cell.length_a   1.000
_cell.length_b   1.000
_cell.length_c   1.000
_cell.angle_alpha   90.00
_cell.angle_beta   90.00
_cell.angle_gamma   90.00
#
_symmetry.space_group_name_H-M   'P 1'
#
loop_
_entity.id
_entity.type
_entity.pdbx_description
1 polymer ?
#
loop_
_entity_poly.entity_id
_entity_poly.type
_entity_poly.pdbx_seq_one_letter_code
_entity_poly.pdbx_strand_id
1 'polypeptide(L)'
;MDIFEDLINSLLGPAGPTSVTISEEGHPTLPLASGGAVILKPESLILTDVDDDIMEQLSALFTFGPKLRRVYDYTTRFSMEVERGEERILFRLEHPAAHPLWTDEGLWALVCVSSSRGYGAEQENLVIPRAILEADDWEARLAAFDARRAQWGQRSDDLYPEEVCVELPPPPKAAEDEGWEAFAEGIGLSPETLAERVAPIVEAACDTLPAVRARYEQIYGLKLPSRIASLAALVAALGELPENPPDHYWEPPPGLPRGNAWLEATLSMRMAGITEWFAPGGLERKLIDASRMYDEVPPGREGPLDPRLDMRYRADAPQFVSFLSGNSDGLHWGFWYDSPDHFPVIAHNYARDSAEMWLDAEGKIFLLLRYKIADAISDAQQELMDVEDEEVRKYPLQRWRALRVVSAHLDAIESWMSQRTWDDEPTCPWPRTQGYPVGSPRLALRPDAGTVPAHVPDFGAASQQTPSVEERKAWIEEARRELAEGRAAYAHALGLYLHWLDAGDLREEAGALLMHAYEALGFRAFAGILKVHLMHRDLQSVGVFEKE
;
A
#
# COMPACT_ATOMS: atom_id res chain seq x y z
N MET A 1 21.74 2.86 25.82
CA MET A 1 22.40 1.66 26.39
C MET A 1 22.01 0.49 25.52
N ASP A 2 22.87 -0.51 25.42
CA ASP A 2 22.57 -1.73 24.65
C ASP A 2 21.49 -2.52 25.41
N ILE A 3 20.50 -3.08 24.71
CA ILE A 3 19.45 -3.91 25.30
C ILE A 3 20.03 -5.06 26.15
N PHE A 4 21.25 -5.51 25.83
CA PHE A 4 21.96 -6.48 26.65
C PHE A 4 22.37 -5.94 28.03
N GLU A 5 22.84 -4.70 28.11
CA GLU A 5 23.15 -4.07 29.41
C GLU A 5 21.90 -3.90 30.24
N ASP A 6 20.78 -3.52 29.61
CA ASP A 6 19.48 -3.43 30.29
C ASP A 6 19.00 -4.78 30.81
N LEU A 7 19.24 -5.87 30.05
CA LEU A 7 19.00 -7.24 30.53
C LEU A 7 19.84 -7.54 31.76
N ILE A 8 21.15 -7.33 31.72
CA ILE A 8 22.00 -7.61 32.88
C ILE A 8 21.58 -6.76 34.09
N ASN A 9 21.26 -5.49 33.89
CA ASN A 9 20.77 -4.60 34.94
C ASN A 9 19.44 -5.10 35.53
N SER A 10 18.54 -5.64 34.71
CA SER A 10 17.28 -6.24 35.17
C SER A 10 17.51 -7.51 36.01
N LEU A 11 18.55 -8.28 35.69
CA LEU A 11 18.90 -9.52 36.38
C LEU A 11 19.66 -9.28 37.70
N LEU A 12 20.49 -8.24 37.76
CA LEU A 12 21.38 -7.96 38.90
C LEU A 12 20.89 -6.83 39.82
N GLY A 13 19.93 -6.03 39.37
CA GLY A 13 19.43 -4.88 40.12
C GLY A 13 20.55 -3.87 40.47
N PRO A 14 20.70 -3.46 41.74
CA PRO A 14 21.71 -2.47 42.16
C PRO A 14 23.17 -2.90 41.93
N ALA A 15 23.43 -4.19 41.73
CA ALA A 15 24.75 -4.74 41.41
C ALA A 15 25.03 -4.81 39.90
N GLY A 16 24.16 -4.20 39.09
CA GLY A 16 24.30 -4.11 37.64
C GLY A 16 25.67 -3.58 37.19
N PRO A 17 26.17 -4.05 36.04
CA PRO A 17 27.45 -3.61 35.52
C PRO A 17 27.38 -2.17 35.03
N THR A 18 28.54 -1.50 35.01
CA THR A 18 28.62 -0.10 34.56
C THR A 18 28.59 0.02 33.04
N SER A 19 29.20 -0.92 32.33
CA SER A 19 29.25 -1.01 30.85
C SER A 19 29.95 -2.31 30.41
N VAL A 20 29.53 -2.95 29.34
CA VAL A 20 30.25 -4.13 28.80
C VAL A 20 31.57 -3.73 28.17
N THR A 21 32.63 -4.48 28.48
CA THR A 21 33.98 -4.31 27.88
C THR A 21 34.42 -5.60 27.20
N ILE A 22 35.51 -5.57 26.43
CA ILE A 22 36.10 -6.76 25.80
C ILE A 22 37.46 -7.03 26.44
N SER A 23 37.68 -8.25 26.93
CA SER A 23 38.97 -8.67 27.49
C SER A 23 40.05 -8.79 26.41
N GLU A 24 41.31 -8.91 26.83
CA GLU A 24 42.43 -9.17 25.91
C GLU A 24 42.24 -10.46 25.08
N GLU A 25 41.51 -11.44 25.62
CA GLU A 25 41.16 -12.70 24.94
C GLU A 25 39.94 -12.54 24.00
N GLY A 26 39.35 -11.36 23.89
CA GLY A 26 38.17 -11.10 23.05
C GLY A 26 36.83 -11.51 23.69
N HIS A 27 36.80 -11.71 25.01
CA HIS A 27 35.57 -12.10 25.71
C HIS A 27 34.86 -10.89 26.35
N PRO A 28 33.53 -10.77 26.22
CA PRO A 28 32.74 -9.76 26.90
C PRO A 28 32.94 -9.89 28.39
N THR A 29 33.22 -8.76 29.02
CA THR A 29 33.52 -8.65 30.44
C THR A 29 32.60 -7.60 31.04
N LEU A 30 31.84 -8.02 32.05
CA LEU A 30 30.87 -7.24 32.80
C LEU A 30 31.54 -6.80 34.11
N PRO A 31 32.15 -5.59 34.18
CA PRO A 31 32.66 -5.07 35.43
C PRO A 31 31.48 -4.81 36.39
N LEU A 32 31.51 -5.42 37.57
CA LEU A 32 30.46 -5.28 38.56
C LEU A 32 30.66 -3.99 39.37
N ALA A 33 29.57 -3.29 39.69
CA ALA A 33 29.63 -2.05 40.47
C ALA A 33 30.25 -2.24 41.87
N SER A 34 30.13 -3.45 42.42
CA SER A 34 30.68 -3.87 43.71
C SER A 34 32.16 -4.28 43.67
N GLY A 35 32.79 -4.27 42.49
CA GLY A 35 34.13 -4.83 42.28
C GLY A 35 34.09 -6.25 41.71
N GLY A 36 35.15 -6.61 41.00
CA GLY A 36 35.24 -7.85 40.22
C GLY A 36 34.61 -7.74 38.84
N ALA A 37 34.56 -8.86 38.12
CA ALA A 37 33.96 -8.93 36.79
C ALA A 37 33.39 -10.32 36.47
N VAL A 38 32.42 -10.35 35.56
CA VAL A 38 31.91 -11.58 34.93
C VAL A 38 32.39 -11.63 33.48
N ILE A 39 33.13 -12.67 33.12
CA ILE A 39 33.64 -12.89 31.77
C ILE A 39 32.77 -13.93 31.07
N LEU A 40 32.20 -13.56 29.92
CA LEU A 40 31.32 -14.39 29.11
C LEU A 40 32.16 -15.21 28.11
N LYS A 41 32.51 -16.45 28.48
CA LYS A 41 33.13 -17.41 27.55
C LYS A 41 32.04 -18.21 26.81
N PRO A 42 32.35 -18.81 25.66
CA PRO A 42 31.36 -19.58 24.88
C PRO A 42 30.65 -20.67 25.69
N GLU A 43 31.40 -21.39 26.54
CA GLU A 43 30.89 -22.54 27.30
C GLU A 43 30.78 -22.29 28.80
N SER A 44 31.16 -21.11 29.28
CA SER A 44 31.18 -20.84 30.73
C SER A 44 31.13 -19.35 31.08
N LEU A 45 30.68 -19.08 32.30
CA LEU A 45 30.83 -17.78 32.95
C LEU A 45 32.00 -17.87 33.93
N ILE A 46 32.95 -16.95 33.83
CA ILE A 46 34.06 -16.86 34.79
C ILE A 46 33.85 -15.62 35.65
N LEU A 47 33.91 -15.81 36.97
CA LEU A 47 33.94 -14.72 37.94
C LEU A 47 35.39 -14.43 38.31
N THR A 48 35.77 -13.16 38.30
CA THR A 48 37.10 -12.71 38.74
C THR A 48 36.94 -11.68 39.85
N ASP A 49 37.62 -11.89 40.98
CA ASP A 49 37.68 -10.94 42.10
C ASP A 49 36.31 -10.54 42.67
N VAL A 50 35.37 -11.50 42.76
CA VAL A 50 34.02 -11.29 43.33
C VAL A 50 34.01 -11.69 44.80
N ASP A 51 33.44 -10.83 45.65
CA ASP A 51 33.23 -11.10 47.08
C ASP A 51 32.10 -12.14 47.30
N ASP A 52 32.22 -12.95 48.35
CA ASP A 52 31.24 -13.99 48.71
C ASP A 52 29.84 -13.38 48.93
N ASP A 53 29.77 -12.15 49.44
CA ASP A 53 28.53 -11.42 49.70
C ASP A 53 27.74 -11.07 48.42
N ILE A 54 28.38 -11.06 47.24
CA ILE A 54 27.75 -10.75 45.94
C ILE A 54 27.24 -12.02 45.25
N MET A 55 27.71 -13.20 45.68
CA MET A 55 27.38 -14.48 45.02
C MET A 55 25.88 -14.79 45.00
N GLU A 56 25.14 -14.38 46.04
CA GLU A 56 23.68 -14.53 46.07
C GLU A 56 22.99 -13.68 44.99
N GLN A 57 23.49 -12.49 44.72
CA GLN A 57 22.96 -11.57 43.70
C GLN A 57 23.28 -12.05 42.28
N LEU A 58 24.40 -12.76 42.08
CA LEU A 58 24.78 -13.36 40.80
C LEU A 58 24.06 -14.67 40.48
N SER A 59 23.25 -15.21 41.40
CA SER A 59 22.51 -16.46 41.21
C SER A 59 21.63 -16.45 39.95
N ALA A 60 21.06 -15.29 39.62
CA ALA A 60 20.32 -15.09 38.37
C ALA A 60 21.20 -15.33 37.13
N LEU A 61 22.43 -14.80 37.10
CA LEU A 61 23.35 -15.03 35.98
C LEU A 61 23.77 -16.49 35.86
N PHE A 62 23.97 -17.19 36.97
CA PHE A 62 24.31 -18.62 36.94
C PHE A 62 23.20 -19.47 36.34
N THR A 63 21.94 -19.04 36.51
CA THR A 63 20.79 -19.70 35.90
C THR A 63 20.82 -19.58 34.37
N PHE A 64 21.39 -18.49 33.83
CA PHE A 64 21.63 -18.37 32.40
C PHE A 64 22.89 -19.14 31.95
N GLY A 65 23.96 -19.10 32.72
CA GLY A 65 25.23 -19.73 32.37
C GLY A 65 25.77 -19.24 31.00
N PRO A 66 26.21 -20.14 30.10
CA PRO A 66 26.73 -19.75 28.78
C PRO A 66 25.69 -19.06 27.88
N LYS A 67 24.39 -19.11 28.21
CA LYS A 67 23.33 -18.47 27.41
C LYS A 67 23.48 -16.94 27.38
N LEU A 68 24.03 -16.31 28.42
CA LEU A 68 24.31 -14.87 28.40
C LEU A 68 25.26 -14.48 27.27
N ARG A 69 26.26 -15.33 26.99
CA ARG A 69 27.18 -15.11 25.88
C ARG A 69 26.43 -15.12 24.55
N ARG A 70 25.50 -16.05 24.37
CA ARG A 70 24.67 -16.16 23.16
C ARG A 70 23.76 -14.94 22.99
N VAL A 71 23.12 -14.47 24.06
CA VAL A 71 22.32 -13.23 24.01
C VAL A 71 23.19 -12.04 23.58
N TYR A 72 24.37 -11.86 24.20
CA TYR A 72 25.32 -10.82 23.83
C TYR A 72 25.73 -10.89 22.35
N ASP A 73 26.05 -12.10 21.87
CA ASP A 73 26.46 -12.34 20.50
C ASP A 73 25.37 -11.94 19.50
N TYR A 74 24.10 -12.17 19.82
CA TYR A 74 22.99 -11.72 18.98
C TYR A 74 22.78 -10.20 19.04
N THR A 75 22.68 -9.60 20.23
CA THR A 75 22.32 -8.17 20.37
C THR A 75 23.37 -7.25 19.74
N THR A 76 24.65 -7.61 19.88
CA THR A 76 25.76 -6.88 19.25
C THR A 76 25.79 -7.02 17.73
N ARG A 77 25.29 -8.14 17.19
CA ARG A 77 25.11 -8.34 15.75
C ARG A 77 23.84 -7.69 15.23
N PHE A 78 22.84 -7.42 16.06
CA PHE A 78 21.56 -6.93 15.58
C PHE A 78 21.66 -5.52 14.99
N SER A 79 22.21 -4.60 15.78
CA SER A 79 22.20 -3.17 15.44
C SER A 79 22.91 -2.96 14.11
N MET A 80 22.22 -2.32 13.17
CA MET A 80 22.72 -2.12 11.82
C MET A 80 22.24 -0.79 11.26
N GLU A 81 23.12 -0.16 10.51
CA GLU A 81 22.80 1.01 9.72
C GLU A 81 23.02 0.69 8.25
N VAL A 82 22.03 1.02 7.44
CA VAL A 82 22.07 0.88 5.98
C VAL A 82 21.95 2.26 5.37
N GLU A 83 22.87 2.58 4.47
CA GLU A 83 22.74 3.70 3.55
C GLU A 83 22.17 3.22 2.20
N ARG A 84 21.04 3.79 1.78
CA ARG A 84 20.40 3.52 0.49
C ARG A 84 20.19 4.84 -0.26
N GLY A 85 21.20 5.24 -1.03
CA GLY A 85 21.22 6.57 -1.65
C GLY A 85 21.37 7.66 -0.59
N GLU A 86 20.36 8.52 -0.45
CA GLU A 86 20.30 9.57 0.61
C GLU A 86 19.53 9.11 1.86
N GLU A 87 18.94 7.92 1.82
CA GLU A 87 18.18 7.36 2.92
C GLU A 87 19.08 6.58 3.87
N ARG A 88 18.94 6.84 5.16
CA ARG A 88 19.63 6.14 6.23
C ARG A 88 18.60 5.37 7.03
N ILE A 89 18.78 4.06 7.10
CA ILE A 89 17.86 3.13 7.78
C ILE A 89 18.60 2.53 8.96
N LEU A 90 18.05 2.70 10.15
CA LEU A 90 18.60 2.20 11.40
C LEU A 90 17.73 1.08 11.95
N PHE A 91 18.33 -0.08 12.16
CA PHE A 91 17.75 -1.24 12.83
C PHE A 91 18.31 -1.31 14.25
N ARG A 92 17.44 -1.30 15.25
CA ARG A 92 17.83 -1.37 16.67
C ARG A 92 16.83 -2.17 17.49
N LEU A 93 17.31 -2.66 18.64
CA LEU A 93 16.47 -3.26 19.67
C LEU A 93 16.25 -2.26 20.80
N GLU A 94 15.01 -2.18 21.25
CA GLU A 94 14.57 -1.36 22.39
C GLU A 94 13.82 -2.22 23.42
N HIS A 95 13.57 -1.63 24.59
CA HIS A 95 12.85 -2.31 25.64
C HIS A 95 11.38 -2.54 25.21
N PRO A 96 10.86 -3.79 25.33
CA PRO A 96 9.45 -4.06 25.07
C PRO A 96 8.56 -3.32 26.07
N ALA A 97 7.40 -2.83 25.63
CA ALA A 97 6.41 -2.16 26.46
C ALA A 97 5.40 -3.15 27.07
N ALA A 98 5.03 -4.21 26.34
CA ALA A 98 4.03 -5.19 26.78
C ALA A 98 4.63 -6.38 27.56
N HIS A 99 5.91 -6.70 27.33
CA HIS A 99 6.57 -7.85 27.95
C HIS A 99 7.78 -7.43 28.81
N PRO A 100 8.12 -8.19 29.88
CA PRO A 100 9.45 -8.10 30.47
C PRO A 100 10.51 -8.47 29.42
N LEU A 101 11.68 -7.83 29.50
CA LEU A 101 12.77 -8.08 28.56
C LEU A 101 13.17 -9.58 28.50
N TRP A 102 13.05 -10.28 29.62
CA TRP A 102 13.26 -11.72 29.71
C TRP A 102 12.06 -12.44 30.34
N THR A 103 11.63 -13.52 29.69
CA THR A 103 10.54 -14.39 30.15
C THR A 103 10.96 -15.86 30.09
N ASP A 104 10.09 -16.77 30.52
CA ASP A 104 10.33 -18.21 30.35
C ASP A 104 10.39 -18.65 28.88
N GLU A 105 9.77 -17.87 27.97
CA GLU A 105 9.79 -18.11 26.52
C GLU A 105 11.10 -17.67 25.87
N GLY A 106 11.82 -16.70 26.46
CA GLY A 106 13.11 -16.19 25.99
C GLY A 106 13.24 -14.67 26.07
N LEU A 107 14.08 -14.11 25.19
CA LEU A 107 14.36 -12.67 25.10
C LEU A 107 13.29 -11.98 24.25
N TRP A 108 12.57 -11.05 24.86
CA TRP A 108 11.66 -10.13 24.15
C TRP A 108 12.37 -8.82 23.87
N ALA A 109 12.04 -8.17 22.75
CA ALA A 109 12.53 -6.85 22.41
C ALA A 109 11.53 -6.10 21.52
N LEU A 110 11.52 -4.78 21.64
CA LEU A 110 10.90 -3.92 20.62
C LEU A 110 11.89 -3.78 19.45
N VAL A 111 11.51 -4.30 18.29
CA VAL A 111 12.28 -4.16 17.06
C VAL A 111 11.90 -2.82 16.44
N CYS A 112 12.87 -1.91 16.34
CA CYS A 112 12.66 -0.61 15.73
C CYS A 112 13.43 -0.52 14.41
N VAL A 113 12.70 -0.24 13.33
CA VAL A 113 13.25 0.14 12.03
C VAL A 113 12.90 1.60 11.82
N SER A 114 13.90 2.48 11.68
CA SER A 114 13.66 3.90 11.42
C SER A 114 14.40 4.37 10.19
N SER A 115 13.70 5.06 9.28
CA SER A 115 14.28 5.72 8.11
C SER A 115 14.47 7.22 8.37
N SER A 116 15.54 7.81 7.83
CA SER A 116 15.75 9.27 7.80
C SER A 116 14.65 10.03 7.05
N ARG A 117 13.77 9.32 6.31
CA ARG A 117 12.59 9.88 5.64
C ARG A 117 11.32 9.90 6.51
N GLY A 118 11.42 9.44 7.76
CA GLY A 118 10.33 9.51 8.75
C GLY A 118 9.39 8.30 8.79
N TYR A 119 9.61 7.30 7.94
CA TYR A 119 8.92 6.01 8.06
C TYR A 119 9.65 5.12 9.08
N GLY A 120 8.91 4.50 9.98
CA GLY A 120 9.45 3.50 10.87
C GLY A 120 8.43 2.44 11.23
N ALA A 121 8.91 1.23 11.50
CA ALA A 121 8.12 0.12 12.00
C ALA A 121 8.62 -0.24 13.40
N GLU A 122 7.68 -0.47 14.30
CA GLU A 122 7.94 -0.86 15.68
C GLU A 122 7.07 -2.08 16.00
N GLN A 123 7.70 -3.18 16.40
CA GLN A 123 6.98 -4.39 16.78
C GLN A 123 7.71 -5.14 17.89
N GLU A 124 6.97 -5.52 18.93
CA GLU A 124 7.49 -6.37 19.99
C GLU A 124 7.56 -7.82 19.52
N ASN A 125 8.73 -8.44 19.67
CA ASN A 125 9.00 -9.79 19.20
C ASN A 125 9.76 -10.60 20.24
N LEU A 126 9.51 -11.91 20.27
CA LEU A 126 10.38 -12.89 20.91
C LEU A 126 11.60 -13.13 20.02
N VAL A 127 12.61 -12.27 20.16
CA VAL A 127 13.79 -12.22 19.27
C VAL A 127 14.76 -13.40 19.45
N ILE A 128 14.78 -14.01 20.65
CA ILE A 128 15.53 -15.24 20.91
C ILE A 128 14.67 -16.18 21.78
N PRO A 129 14.05 -17.22 21.21
CA PRO A 129 13.36 -18.22 22.02
C PRO A 129 14.34 -19.00 22.90
N ARG A 130 13.93 -19.35 24.12
CA ARG A 130 14.77 -20.05 25.10
C ARG A 130 15.31 -21.38 24.58
N ALA A 131 14.49 -22.12 23.83
CA ALA A 131 14.90 -23.39 23.20
C ALA A 131 16.11 -23.21 22.27
N ILE A 132 16.26 -22.03 21.66
CA ILE A 132 17.36 -21.73 20.74
C ILE A 132 18.65 -21.45 21.49
N LEU A 133 18.55 -20.83 22.66
CA LEU A 133 19.68 -20.65 23.56
C LEU A 133 20.20 -21.97 24.15
N GLU A 134 19.43 -23.05 24.05
CA GLU A 134 19.81 -24.39 24.50
C GLU A 134 20.30 -25.29 23.36
N ALA A 135 20.18 -24.86 22.10
CA ALA A 135 20.55 -25.67 20.95
C ALA A 135 22.07 -25.76 20.76
N ASP A 136 22.57 -26.91 20.30
CA ASP A 136 24.02 -27.14 20.08
C ASP A 136 24.55 -26.49 18.79
N ASP A 137 23.66 -25.96 17.94
CA ASP A 137 23.96 -25.39 16.62
C ASP A 137 23.93 -23.85 16.59
N TRP A 138 24.14 -23.20 17.74
CA TRP A 138 24.06 -21.74 17.90
C TRP A 138 24.85 -20.94 16.85
N GLU A 139 26.09 -21.36 16.55
CA GLU A 139 26.93 -20.69 15.52
C GLU A 139 26.32 -20.78 14.12
N ALA A 140 25.68 -21.90 13.77
CA ALA A 140 25.01 -22.05 12.48
C ALA A 140 23.77 -21.13 12.40
N ARG A 141 23.05 -20.96 13.50
CA ARG A 141 21.89 -20.05 13.59
C ARG A 141 22.30 -18.59 13.48
N LEU A 142 23.37 -18.20 14.18
CA LEU A 142 23.94 -16.86 14.04
C LEU A 142 24.43 -16.60 12.61
N ALA A 143 25.09 -17.57 11.97
CA ALA A 143 25.49 -17.43 10.57
C ALA A 143 24.28 -17.29 9.63
N ALA A 144 23.19 -18.01 9.88
CA ALA A 144 21.94 -17.87 9.13
C ALA A 144 21.29 -16.49 9.36
N PHE A 145 21.30 -16.00 10.60
CA PHE A 145 20.86 -14.65 10.93
C PHE A 145 21.70 -13.58 10.20
N ASP A 146 23.03 -13.68 10.26
CA ASP A 146 23.95 -12.75 9.58
C ASP A 146 23.72 -12.77 8.05
N ALA A 147 23.47 -13.95 7.47
CA ALA A 147 23.14 -14.07 6.05
C ALA A 147 21.81 -13.39 5.67
N ARG A 148 20.79 -13.46 6.54
CA ARG A 148 19.52 -12.72 6.36
C ARG A 148 19.74 -11.22 6.54
N ARG A 149 20.44 -10.83 7.61
CA ARG A 149 20.78 -9.45 7.94
C ARG A 149 21.53 -8.74 6.81
N ALA A 150 22.46 -9.43 6.15
CA ALA A 150 23.17 -8.89 5.00
C ALA A 150 22.24 -8.48 3.82
N GLN A 151 21.01 -9.00 3.77
CA GLN A 151 20.02 -8.68 2.75
C GLN A 151 19.10 -7.50 3.13
N TRP A 152 19.06 -7.09 4.41
CA TRP A 152 18.15 -6.04 4.88
C TRP A 152 18.35 -4.73 4.13
N GLY A 153 19.58 -4.41 3.73
CA GLY A 153 19.85 -3.19 2.98
C GLY A 153 19.22 -3.14 1.58
N GLN A 154 18.83 -4.29 1.03
CA GLN A 154 18.14 -4.40 -0.26
C GLN A 154 16.62 -4.54 -0.11
N ARG A 155 16.13 -4.92 1.08
CA ARG A 155 14.73 -5.29 1.36
C ARG A 155 14.10 -4.44 2.46
N SER A 156 14.61 -3.24 2.71
CA SER A 156 14.19 -2.42 3.86
C SER A 156 12.69 -2.12 3.91
N ASP A 157 12.05 -2.09 2.75
CA ASP A 157 10.65 -1.71 2.61
C ASP A 157 9.71 -2.90 2.91
N ASP A 158 10.23 -4.13 2.86
CA ASP A 158 9.51 -5.40 3.03
C ASP A 158 10.11 -6.25 4.17
N LEU A 159 10.87 -5.64 5.07
CA LEU A 159 11.47 -6.37 6.19
C LEU A 159 10.43 -6.53 7.29
N TYR A 160 9.93 -7.75 7.44
CA TYR A 160 9.02 -8.05 8.53
C TYR A 160 9.80 -8.18 9.85
N PRO A 161 9.28 -7.65 10.97
CA PRO A 161 9.99 -7.75 12.25
C PRO A 161 10.31 -9.19 12.69
N GLU A 162 9.57 -10.21 12.29
CA GLU A 162 9.94 -11.61 12.54
C GLU A 162 11.19 -12.07 11.77
N GLU A 163 11.54 -11.43 10.64
CA GLU A 163 12.78 -11.72 9.90
C GLU A 163 14.04 -11.32 10.68
N VAL A 164 13.86 -10.51 11.73
CA VAL A 164 14.94 -10.06 12.59
C VAL A 164 15.24 -11.01 13.75
N CYS A 165 14.44 -12.08 13.94
CA CYS A 165 14.69 -13.09 14.96
C CYS A 165 15.92 -13.97 14.62
N VAL A 166 16.60 -14.51 15.64
CA VAL A 166 17.75 -15.44 15.46
C VAL A 166 17.37 -16.63 14.58
N GLU A 167 16.16 -17.14 14.77
CA GLU A 167 15.54 -18.13 13.91
C GLU A 167 14.21 -17.56 13.44
N LEU A 168 13.90 -17.76 12.16
CA LEU A 168 12.57 -17.46 11.66
C LEU A 168 11.60 -18.39 12.37
N PRO A 169 10.45 -17.90 12.86
CA PRO A 169 9.38 -18.82 13.23
C PRO A 169 9.16 -19.78 12.04
N PRO A 170 8.94 -21.09 12.29
CA PRO A 170 8.57 -21.97 11.20
C PRO A 170 7.40 -21.31 10.47
N PRO A 171 7.39 -21.30 9.13
CA PRO A 171 6.30 -20.68 8.40
C PRO A 171 5.01 -21.25 8.95
N PRO A 172 4.01 -20.40 9.23
CA PRO A 172 2.73 -20.87 9.78
C PRO A 172 2.30 -22.07 8.94
N LYS A 173 1.90 -23.15 9.62
CA LYS A 173 1.43 -24.34 8.91
C LYS A 173 0.29 -23.86 8.02
N ALA A 174 0.52 -23.89 6.70
CA ALA A 174 -0.45 -23.38 5.74
C ALA A 174 -1.80 -24.02 6.05
N ALA A 175 -2.85 -23.20 6.11
CA ALA A 175 -4.21 -23.70 6.33
C ALA A 175 -4.45 -24.88 5.37
N GLU A 176 -4.91 -26.02 5.90
CA GLU A 176 -5.21 -27.17 5.05
C GLU A 176 -6.59 -26.95 4.42
N ASP A 177 -6.63 -27.10 3.09
CA ASP A 177 -7.85 -27.02 2.29
C ASP A 177 -8.19 -28.42 1.74
N GLU A 178 -8.73 -29.27 2.63
CA GLU A 178 -9.23 -30.59 2.27
C GLU A 178 -10.45 -30.44 1.34
N GLY A 179 -10.21 -30.44 0.03
CA GLY A 179 -11.26 -30.29 -0.99
C GLY A 179 -10.89 -29.32 -2.11
N TRP A 180 -9.80 -28.57 -2.00
CA TRP A 180 -9.35 -27.66 -3.06
C TRP A 180 -9.24 -28.35 -4.43
N GLU A 181 -8.59 -29.50 -4.51
CA GLU A 181 -8.34 -30.15 -5.82
C GLU A 181 -9.65 -30.55 -6.50
N ALA A 182 -10.59 -31.15 -5.76
CA ALA A 182 -11.90 -31.50 -6.29
C ALA A 182 -12.71 -30.26 -6.68
N PHE A 183 -12.61 -29.19 -5.90
CA PHE A 183 -13.22 -27.90 -6.23
C PHE A 183 -12.63 -27.32 -7.52
N ALA A 184 -11.31 -27.21 -7.61
CA ALA A 184 -10.58 -26.67 -8.74
C ALA A 184 -10.85 -27.47 -10.03
N GLU A 185 -10.87 -28.80 -9.94
CA GLU A 185 -11.26 -29.69 -11.04
C GLU A 185 -12.72 -29.44 -11.47
N GLY A 186 -13.64 -29.33 -10.51
CA GLY A 186 -15.07 -29.13 -10.75
C GLY A 186 -15.41 -27.83 -11.51
N ILE A 187 -14.59 -26.78 -11.37
CA ILE A 187 -14.73 -25.52 -12.13
C ILE A 187 -13.69 -25.37 -13.25
N GLY A 188 -12.89 -26.41 -13.50
CA GLY A 188 -11.91 -26.51 -14.58
C GLY A 188 -10.76 -25.49 -14.46
N LEU A 189 -10.16 -25.36 -13.28
CA LEU A 189 -9.00 -24.51 -13.01
C LEU A 189 -7.65 -25.13 -13.35
N SER A 190 -7.60 -26.27 -14.05
CA SER A 190 -6.32 -26.75 -14.57
C SER A 190 -5.70 -25.71 -15.52
N PRO A 191 -4.36 -25.51 -15.50
CA PRO A 191 -3.72 -24.47 -16.30
C PRO A 191 -4.10 -24.52 -17.78
N GLU A 192 -4.18 -25.72 -18.37
CA GLU A 192 -4.53 -25.93 -19.77
C GLU A 192 -5.99 -25.54 -20.06
N THR A 193 -6.93 -26.03 -19.25
CA THR A 193 -8.36 -25.72 -19.42
C THR A 193 -8.63 -24.24 -19.22
N LEU A 194 -7.97 -23.63 -18.23
CA LEU A 194 -8.10 -22.22 -17.95
C LEU A 194 -7.53 -21.35 -19.07
N ALA A 195 -6.35 -21.70 -19.60
CA ALA A 195 -5.75 -21.00 -20.73
C ALA A 195 -6.63 -21.05 -21.98
N GLU A 196 -7.18 -22.23 -22.33
CA GLU A 196 -8.10 -22.39 -23.46
C GLU A 196 -9.38 -21.56 -23.30
N ARG A 197 -9.94 -21.51 -22.08
CA ARG A 197 -11.15 -20.74 -21.77
C ARG A 197 -10.91 -19.23 -21.80
N VAL A 198 -9.80 -18.78 -21.22
CA VAL A 198 -9.47 -17.36 -21.07
C VAL A 198 -9.05 -16.74 -22.41
N ALA A 199 -8.34 -17.48 -23.26
CA ALA A 199 -7.81 -16.95 -24.52
C ALA A 199 -8.82 -16.17 -25.39
N PRO A 200 -10.01 -16.71 -25.76
CA PRO A 200 -10.97 -15.97 -26.57
C PRO A 200 -11.56 -14.74 -25.86
N ILE A 201 -11.64 -14.77 -24.52
CA ILE A 201 -12.15 -13.65 -23.71
C ILE A 201 -11.13 -12.50 -23.70
N VAL A 202 -9.85 -12.83 -23.51
CA VAL A 202 -8.76 -11.85 -23.57
C VAL A 202 -8.64 -11.27 -24.97
N GLU A 203 -8.74 -12.12 -26.00
CA GLU A 203 -8.74 -11.67 -27.41
C GLU A 203 -9.87 -10.67 -27.68
N ALA A 204 -11.12 -10.98 -27.27
CA ALA A 204 -12.25 -10.07 -27.41
C ALA A 204 -12.05 -8.72 -26.69
N ALA A 205 -11.51 -8.73 -25.47
CA ALA A 205 -11.20 -7.50 -24.75
C ALA A 205 -10.11 -6.68 -25.46
N CYS A 206 -9.09 -7.35 -26.03
CA CYS A 206 -8.04 -6.70 -26.81
C CYS A 206 -8.56 -6.13 -28.13
N ASP A 207 -9.48 -6.83 -28.80
CA ASP A 207 -10.08 -6.38 -30.06
C ASP A 207 -11.00 -5.16 -29.85
N THR A 208 -11.57 -5.04 -28.65
CA THR A 208 -12.40 -3.90 -28.22
C THR A 208 -11.54 -2.66 -27.88
N LEU A 209 -10.31 -2.87 -27.40
CA LEU A 209 -9.43 -1.80 -26.90
C LEU A 209 -9.20 -0.64 -27.89
N PRO A 210 -8.98 -0.84 -29.21
CA PRO A 210 -8.82 0.27 -30.16
C PRO A 210 -10.04 1.20 -30.21
N ALA A 211 -11.26 0.66 -30.19
CA ALA A 211 -12.48 1.45 -30.21
C ALA A 211 -12.66 2.22 -28.89
N VAL A 212 -12.40 1.56 -27.76
CA VAL A 212 -12.42 2.20 -26.42
C VAL A 212 -11.38 3.31 -26.34
N ARG A 213 -10.15 3.09 -26.83
CA ARG A 213 -9.09 4.10 -26.91
C ARG A 213 -9.51 5.32 -27.71
N ALA A 214 -10.01 5.11 -28.93
CA ALA A 214 -10.45 6.20 -29.79
C ALA A 214 -11.56 7.02 -29.13
N ARG A 215 -12.53 6.35 -28.49
CA ARG A 215 -13.60 7.01 -27.75
C ARG A 215 -13.08 7.77 -26.52
N TYR A 216 -12.14 7.17 -25.79
CA TYR A 216 -11.55 7.76 -24.59
C TYR A 216 -10.74 9.01 -24.93
N GLU A 217 -9.91 8.95 -25.96
CA GLU A 217 -9.16 10.10 -26.45
C GLU A 217 -10.09 11.19 -26.99
N GLN A 218 -11.17 10.83 -27.69
CA GLN A 218 -12.18 11.79 -28.15
C GLN A 218 -12.84 12.55 -26.99
N ILE A 219 -13.21 11.84 -25.91
CA ILE A 219 -13.94 12.42 -24.77
C ILE A 219 -12.99 13.16 -23.83
N TYR A 220 -11.93 12.49 -23.39
CA TYR A 220 -11.05 12.96 -22.34
C TYR A 220 -9.85 13.74 -22.89
N GLY A 221 -9.42 13.50 -24.13
CA GLY A 221 -8.16 14.02 -24.66
C GLY A 221 -6.93 13.41 -23.98
N LEU A 222 -7.05 12.17 -23.50
CA LEU A 222 -6.04 11.45 -22.73
C LEU A 222 -5.74 10.09 -23.36
N LYS A 223 -4.55 9.54 -23.07
CA LYS A 223 -4.13 8.21 -23.53
C LYS A 223 -4.62 7.11 -22.58
N LEU A 224 -5.22 6.04 -23.12
CA LEU A 224 -5.68 4.90 -22.32
C LEU A 224 -4.66 3.74 -22.34
N PRO A 225 -4.11 3.30 -21.20
CA PRO A 225 -3.18 2.18 -21.13
C PRO A 225 -3.80 0.86 -21.59
N SER A 226 -3.05 0.02 -22.31
CA SER A 226 -3.58 -1.23 -22.86
C SER A 226 -3.99 -2.22 -21.78
N ARG A 227 -3.31 -2.16 -20.63
CA ARG A 227 -3.52 -3.07 -19.49
C ARG A 227 -4.89 -2.93 -18.82
N ILE A 228 -5.72 -1.97 -19.22
CA ILE A 228 -7.11 -1.96 -18.80
C ILE A 228 -7.91 -3.12 -19.42
N ALA A 229 -7.55 -3.56 -20.63
CA ALA A 229 -8.22 -4.67 -21.30
C ALA A 229 -8.10 -5.99 -20.52
N SER A 230 -6.98 -6.20 -19.80
CA SER A 230 -6.83 -7.38 -18.95
C SER A 230 -7.76 -7.39 -17.74
N LEU A 231 -8.08 -6.23 -17.17
CA LEU A 231 -9.05 -6.15 -16.08
C LEU A 231 -10.46 -6.48 -16.58
N ALA A 232 -10.84 -5.95 -17.75
CA ALA A 232 -12.09 -6.30 -18.39
C ALA A 232 -12.16 -7.81 -18.71
N ALA A 233 -11.06 -8.38 -19.24
CA ALA A 233 -10.97 -9.80 -19.53
C ALA A 233 -11.07 -10.67 -18.27
N LEU A 234 -10.46 -10.25 -17.15
CA LEU A 234 -10.57 -10.95 -15.86
C LEU A 234 -12.02 -11.04 -15.41
N VAL A 235 -12.73 -9.92 -15.43
CA VAL A 235 -14.13 -9.88 -14.98
C VAL A 235 -15.03 -10.68 -15.90
N ALA A 236 -14.85 -10.57 -17.23
CA ALA A 236 -15.58 -11.39 -18.18
C ALA A 236 -15.30 -12.89 -17.96
N ALA A 237 -14.05 -13.30 -17.78
CA ALA A 237 -13.67 -14.70 -17.58
C ALA A 237 -14.23 -15.28 -16.28
N LEU A 238 -14.25 -14.49 -15.20
CA LEU A 238 -14.90 -14.87 -13.94
C LEU A 238 -16.42 -15.00 -14.08
N GLY A 239 -17.04 -14.21 -14.97
CA GLY A 239 -18.46 -14.30 -15.30
C GLY A 239 -18.86 -15.59 -16.01
N GLU A 240 -17.94 -16.14 -16.81
CA GLU A 240 -18.11 -17.37 -17.62
C GLU A 240 -17.74 -18.66 -16.87
N LEU A 241 -17.45 -18.59 -15.56
CA LEU A 241 -17.21 -19.80 -14.76
C LEU A 241 -18.44 -20.74 -14.78
N PRO A 242 -18.26 -22.07 -14.72
CA PRO A 242 -19.37 -23.01 -14.52
C PRO A 242 -20.19 -22.66 -13.28
N GLU A 243 -21.45 -23.13 -13.16
CA GLU A 243 -22.24 -22.94 -11.94
C GLU A 243 -21.44 -23.31 -10.69
N ASN A 244 -21.63 -22.53 -9.63
CA ASN A 244 -20.80 -22.70 -8.46
C ASN A 244 -21.14 -24.00 -7.73
N PRO A 245 -20.13 -24.71 -7.20
CA PRO A 245 -20.37 -25.83 -6.32
C PRO A 245 -21.20 -25.39 -5.08
N PRO A 246 -22.16 -26.20 -4.61
CA PRO A 246 -23.17 -25.82 -3.62
C PRO A 246 -22.63 -25.35 -2.26
N ASP A 247 -21.36 -25.60 -1.95
CA ASP A 247 -20.74 -25.29 -0.66
C ASP A 247 -19.73 -24.13 -0.70
N HIS A 248 -19.50 -23.51 -1.86
CA HIS A 248 -18.24 -22.78 -2.11
C HIS A 248 -18.41 -21.37 -2.69
N TYR A 249 -19.62 -20.82 -2.68
CA TYR A 249 -19.85 -19.55 -3.36
C TYR A 249 -20.74 -18.55 -2.65
N TRP A 250 -20.34 -17.30 -2.83
CA TRP A 250 -21.11 -16.12 -2.55
C TRP A 250 -22.08 -15.85 -3.71
N GLU A 251 -23.37 -16.09 -3.54
CA GLU A 251 -24.34 -15.70 -4.57
C GLU A 251 -24.28 -14.18 -4.82
N PRO A 252 -24.08 -13.73 -6.08
CA PRO A 252 -24.09 -12.31 -6.39
C PRO A 252 -25.41 -11.70 -5.92
N PRO A 253 -25.41 -10.49 -5.34
CA PRO A 253 -26.62 -9.72 -5.17
C PRO A 253 -27.39 -9.66 -6.51
N PRO A 254 -28.74 -9.77 -6.51
CA PRO A 254 -29.51 -9.71 -7.74
C PRO A 254 -29.17 -8.48 -8.58
N GLY A 255 -28.88 -8.70 -9.87
CA GLY A 255 -28.55 -7.64 -10.82
C GLY A 255 -27.06 -7.27 -10.90
N LEU A 256 -26.18 -7.85 -10.07
CA LEU A 256 -24.74 -7.68 -10.22
C LEU A 256 -24.20 -8.73 -11.22
N PRO A 257 -23.46 -8.32 -12.28
CA PRO A 257 -22.80 -9.27 -13.16
C PRO A 257 -21.87 -10.20 -12.37
N ARG A 258 -21.95 -11.50 -12.65
CA ARG A 258 -21.26 -12.53 -11.88
C ARG A 258 -19.74 -12.29 -11.73
N GLY A 259 -19.09 -11.80 -12.77
CA GLY A 259 -17.67 -11.45 -12.71
C GLY A 259 -17.34 -10.35 -11.69
N ASN A 260 -18.19 -9.32 -11.58
CA ASN A 260 -18.03 -8.27 -10.57
C ASN A 260 -18.22 -8.81 -9.16
N ALA A 261 -19.16 -9.74 -8.99
CA ALA A 261 -19.41 -10.35 -7.68
C ALA A 261 -18.21 -11.14 -7.15
N TRP A 262 -17.44 -11.78 -8.03
CA TRP A 262 -16.18 -12.42 -7.64
C TRP A 262 -15.19 -11.39 -7.09
N LEU A 263 -14.91 -10.30 -7.83
CA LEU A 263 -14.00 -9.27 -7.36
C LEU A 263 -14.48 -8.57 -6.09
N GLU A 264 -15.80 -8.34 -5.95
CA GLU A 264 -16.36 -7.64 -4.80
C GLU A 264 -16.28 -8.52 -3.55
N ALA A 265 -16.59 -9.81 -3.67
CA ALA A 265 -16.50 -10.75 -2.57
C ALA A 265 -15.06 -11.02 -2.12
N THR A 266 -14.08 -11.02 -3.04
CA THR A 266 -12.69 -11.37 -2.70
C THR A 266 -11.81 -10.18 -2.35
N LEU A 267 -11.95 -9.09 -3.11
CA LEU A 267 -11.05 -7.94 -3.07
C LEU A 267 -11.77 -6.66 -2.68
N SER A 268 -13.09 -6.71 -2.42
CA SER A 268 -13.89 -5.52 -2.19
C SER A 268 -13.84 -4.55 -3.39
N MET A 269 -13.66 -5.06 -4.61
CA MET A 269 -13.53 -4.28 -5.85
C MET A 269 -14.63 -4.61 -6.85
N ARG A 270 -15.03 -3.65 -7.69
CA ARG A 270 -15.91 -3.89 -8.84
C ARG A 270 -15.57 -2.99 -10.01
N MET A 271 -15.87 -3.45 -11.23
CA MET A 271 -15.80 -2.59 -12.41
C MET A 271 -16.67 -1.35 -12.25
N ALA A 272 -16.12 -0.22 -12.68
CA ALA A 272 -16.80 1.06 -12.69
C ALA A 272 -16.07 2.02 -13.64
N GLY A 273 -16.77 3.05 -14.10
CA GLY A 273 -16.18 4.08 -14.96
C GLY A 273 -15.71 3.50 -16.29
N ILE A 274 -14.46 3.78 -16.67
CA ILE A 274 -13.95 3.44 -18.00
C ILE A 274 -13.88 1.93 -18.28
N THR A 275 -13.86 1.07 -17.26
CA THR A 275 -13.89 -0.40 -17.48
C THR A 275 -15.23 -0.87 -18.03
N GLU A 276 -16.34 -0.17 -17.73
CA GLU A 276 -17.67 -0.53 -18.23
C GLU A 276 -17.79 -0.39 -19.76
N TRP A 277 -16.85 0.32 -20.41
CA TRP A 277 -16.85 0.51 -21.86
C TRP A 277 -16.43 -0.75 -22.63
N PHE A 278 -15.85 -1.74 -21.94
CA PHE A 278 -15.52 -3.05 -22.51
C PHE A 278 -16.70 -4.03 -22.48
N ALA A 279 -17.77 -3.72 -21.74
CA ALA A 279 -18.98 -4.55 -21.74
C ALA A 279 -19.67 -4.47 -23.12
N PRO A 280 -20.44 -5.50 -23.53
CA PRO A 280 -21.26 -5.42 -24.74
C PRO A 280 -22.19 -4.20 -24.71
N GLY A 281 -22.15 -3.35 -25.74
CA GLY A 281 -22.93 -2.11 -25.78
C GLY A 281 -22.34 -0.95 -24.96
N GLY A 282 -21.18 -1.15 -24.30
CA GLY A 282 -20.59 -0.19 -23.38
C GLY A 282 -20.25 1.17 -23.99
N LEU A 283 -19.93 1.21 -25.28
CA LEU A 283 -19.64 2.45 -26.03
C LEU A 283 -20.91 3.19 -26.48
N GLU A 284 -22.04 2.49 -26.54
CA GLU A 284 -23.34 2.97 -26.99
C GLU A 284 -24.26 3.42 -25.84
N ARG A 285 -23.81 3.29 -24.59
CA ARG A 285 -24.57 3.68 -23.40
C ARG A 285 -25.08 5.11 -23.49
N LYS A 286 -26.34 5.29 -23.14
CA LYS A 286 -27.01 6.59 -23.17
C LYS A 286 -26.66 7.41 -21.94
N LEU A 287 -26.44 8.69 -22.16
CA LEU A 287 -26.21 9.66 -21.09
C LEU A 287 -27.54 10.06 -20.46
N ILE A 288 -27.53 10.14 -19.13
CA ILE A 288 -28.62 10.65 -18.31
C ILE A 288 -28.70 12.16 -18.53
N ASP A 289 -29.91 12.67 -18.73
CA ASP A 289 -30.18 14.11 -18.76
C ASP A 289 -30.03 14.71 -17.36
N ALA A 290 -29.40 15.88 -17.25
CA ALA A 290 -29.20 16.58 -15.98
C ALA A 290 -30.50 16.77 -15.19
N SER A 291 -31.65 16.92 -15.86
CA SER A 291 -32.98 17.00 -15.24
C SER A 291 -33.38 15.78 -14.40
N ARG A 292 -32.70 14.64 -14.58
CA ARG A 292 -32.90 13.45 -13.74
C ARG A 292 -32.09 13.46 -12.45
N MET A 293 -31.06 14.31 -12.36
CA MET A 293 -30.12 14.35 -11.25
C MET A 293 -30.25 15.61 -10.38
N TYR A 294 -30.88 16.66 -10.91
CA TYR A 294 -31.20 17.88 -10.17
C TYR A 294 -32.70 17.97 -9.86
N ASP A 295 -33.05 18.45 -8.67
CA ASP A 295 -34.43 18.87 -8.38
C ASP A 295 -34.85 20.07 -9.25
N GLU A 296 -33.93 21.01 -9.45
CA GLU A 296 -34.04 22.14 -10.37
C GLU A 296 -32.70 22.31 -11.09
N VAL A 297 -32.67 22.13 -12.41
CA VAL A 297 -31.43 22.22 -13.20
C VAL A 297 -30.97 23.67 -13.26
N PRO A 298 -29.75 24.01 -12.79
CA PRO A 298 -29.25 25.37 -12.87
C PRO A 298 -29.09 25.84 -14.32
N PRO A 299 -29.29 27.13 -14.62
CA PRO A 299 -29.15 27.65 -15.98
C PRO A 299 -27.76 27.34 -16.59
N GLY A 300 -27.76 26.86 -17.83
CA GLY A 300 -26.54 26.47 -18.55
C GLY A 300 -26.03 25.05 -18.22
N ARG A 301 -26.78 24.28 -17.42
CA ARG A 301 -26.48 22.87 -17.08
C ARG A 301 -27.51 21.89 -17.67
N GLU A 302 -28.31 22.33 -18.63
CA GLU A 302 -29.38 21.55 -19.24
C GLU A 302 -28.86 20.53 -20.26
N GLY A 303 -29.63 19.44 -20.44
CA GLY A 303 -29.34 18.41 -21.43
C GLY A 303 -28.59 17.20 -20.86
N PRO A 304 -28.09 16.30 -21.73
CA PRO A 304 -27.31 15.13 -21.33
C PRO A 304 -26.06 15.51 -20.54
N LEU A 305 -25.80 14.79 -19.45
CA LEU A 305 -24.56 14.92 -18.68
C LEU A 305 -23.35 14.53 -19.54
N ASP A 306 -22.21 15.16 -19.25
CA ASP A 306 -20.97 14.88 -19.97
C ASP A 306 -20.32 13.57 -19.47
N PRO A 307 -19.86 12.68 -20.37
CA PRO A 307 -19.23 11.41 -20.00
C PRO A 307 -18.02 11.55 -19.04
N ARG A 308 -17.31 12.70 -19.05
CA ARG A 308 -16.14 12.94 -18.18
C ARG A 308 -16.47 13.00 -16.69
N LEU A 309 -17.76 13.09 -16.36
CA LEU A 309 -18.26 13.05 -14.99
C LEU A 309 -18.49 11.63 -14.48
N ASP A 310 -18.47 10.60 -15.34
CA ASP A 310 -18.75 9.24 -14.91
C ASP A 310 -17.79 8.80 -13.81
N MET A 311 -18.34 8.39 -12.66
CA MET A 311 -17.56 7.98 -11.48
C MET A 311 -16.54 9.03 -11.00
N ARG A 312 -16.79 10.32 -11.27
CA ARG A 312 -16.01 11.43 -10.73
C ARG A 312 -16.64 11.93 -9.44
N TYR A 313 -15.91 11.79 -8.35
CA TYR A 313 -16.31 12.29 -7.03
C TYR A 313 -15.96 13.77 -6.88
N ARG A 314 -16.61 14.40 -5.89
CA ARG A 314 -16.55 15.85 -5.63
C ARG A 314 -15.13 16.41 -5.55
N ALA A 315 -14.23 15.68 -4.92
CA ALA A 315 -12.85 16.09 -4.68
C ALA A 315 -11.87 15.58 -5.74
N ASP A 316 -12.31 14.74 -6.68
CA ASP A 316 -11.42 14.16 -7.67
C ASP A 316 -10.81 15.26 -8.54
N ALA A 317 -9.48 15.24 -8.61
CA ALA A 317 -8.72 16.11 -9.47
C ALA A 317 -9.03 15.78 -10.95
N PRO A 318 -8.96 16.78 -11.86
CA PRO A 318 -9.11 16.54 -13.30
C PRO A 318 -8.12 15.52 -13.89
N GLN A 319 -6.96 15.33 -13.25
CA GLN A 319 -5.94 14.34 -13.62
C GLN A 319 -6.35 12.90 -13.31
N PHE A 320 -7.38 12.70 -12.51
CA PHE A 320 -7.78 11.40 -12.03
C PHE A 320 -9.02 10.90 -12.79
N VAL A 321 -8.95 9.67 -13.33
CA VAL A 321 -10.03 9.02 -14.09
C VAL A 321 -10.27 7.60 -13.57
N SER A 322 -11.41 7.40 -12.93
CA SER A 322 -11.80 6.16 -12.26
C SER A 322 -12.00 4.98 -13.22
N PHE A 323 -11.47 3.81 -12.85
CA PHE A 323 -11.63 2.55 -13.59
C PHE A 323 -12.06 1.36 -12.71
N LEU A 324 -12.01 1.50 -11.38
CA LEU A 324 -12.54 0.55 -10.40
C LEU A 324 -13.19 1.31 -9.25
N SER A 325 -14.16 0.68 -8.60
CA SER A 325 -14.67 1.15 -7.30
C SER A 325 -14.51 0.08 -6.22
N GLY A 326 -14.34 0.54 -4.99
CA GLY A 326 -14.31 -0.27 -3.79
C GLY A 326 -15.65 -0.21 -3.03
N ASN A 327 -15.72 -0.92 -1.90
CA ASN A 327 -16.91 -0.99 -1.06
C ASN A 327 -16.88 -0.13 0.23
N SER A 328 -15.73 0.47 0.59
CA SER A 328 -15.60 1.33 1.79
C SER A 328 -15.45 2.80 1.40
N ASP A 329 -16.20 3.71 2.02
CA ASP A 329 -15.98 5.17 2.02
C ASP A 329 -15.73 5.85 0.67
N GLY A 330 -16.36 5.31 -0.38
CA GLY A 330 -16.13 5.81 -1.75
C GLY A 330 -14.71 5.54 -2.23
N LEU A 331 -14.05 4.49 -1.73
CA LEU A 331 -12.82 3.93 -2.25
C LEU A 331 -12.98 3.67 -3.75
N HIS A 332 -12.01 4.09 -4.53
CA HIS A 332 -11.97 3.83 -5.96
C HIS A 332 -10.55 3.98 -6.47
N TRP A 333 -10.25 3.30 -7.57
CA TRP A 333 -8.97 3.38 -8.25
C TRP A 333 -9.15 4.00 -9.63
N GLY A 334 -8.13 4.72 -10.05
CA GLY A 334 -8.14 5.45 -11.30
C GLY A 334 -6.75 5.66 -11.85
N PHE A 335 -6.72 6.14 -13.07
CA PHE A 335 -5.51 6.60 -13.70
C PHE A 335 -5.21 8.02 -13.24
N TRP A 336 -3.99 8.24 -12.74
CA TRP A 336 -3.45 9.56 -12.47
C TRP A 336 -2.53 10.01 -13.61
N TYR A 337 -2.92 11.08 -14.28
CA TYR A 337 -2.15 11.68 -15.36
C TYR A 337 -1.41 12.93 -14.89
N ASP A 338 -0.08 12.87 -14.79
CA ASP A 338 0.71 14.08 -14.53
C ASP A 338 0.70 15.05 -15.74
N SER A 339 0.45 14.52 -16.94
CA SER A 339 0.36 15.24 -18.20
C SER A 339 -0.61 14.52 -19.15
N PRO A 340 -1.40 15.24 -19.96
CA PRO A 340 -2.29 14.59 -20.93
C PRO A 340 -1.55 13.88 -22.06
N ASP A 341 -0.28 14.24 -22.30
CA ASP A 341 0.52 13.70 -23.40
C ASP A 341 1.21 12.36 -23.04
N HIS A 342 1.17 11.97 -21.77
CA HIS A 342 1.87 10.80 -21.24
C HIS A 342 0.91 9.75 -20.71
N PHE A 343 1.40 8.51 -20.57
CA PHE A 343 0.62 7.45 -19.95
C PHE A 343 0.51 7.67 -18.44
N PRO A 344 -0.59 7.23 -17.83
CA PRO A 344 -0.86 7.46 -16.43
C PRO A 344 -0.10 6.49 -15.53
N VAL A 345 -0.06 6.83 -14.25
CA VAL A 345 0.18 5.87 -13.15
C VAL A 345 -1.16 5.49 -12.51
N ILE A 346 -1.16 4.56 -11.57
CA ILE A 346 -2.35 4.18 -10.82
C ILE A 346 -2.39 4.95 -9.51
N ALA A 347 -3.59 5.40 -9.14
CA ALA A 347 -3.86 5.99 -7.85
C ALA A 347 -5.20 5.50 -7.29
N HIS A 348 -5.39 5.69 -5.99
CA HIS A 348 -6.66 5.49 -5.32
C HIS A 348 -7.02 6.64 -4.41
N ASN A 349 -8.31 6.71 -4.06
CA ASN A 349 -8.89 7.73 -3.20
C ASN A 349 -10.09 7.16 -2.42
N TYR A 350 -10.28 7.58 -1.17
CA TYR A 350 -11.47 7.39 -0.35
C TYR A 350 -12.33 8.66 -0.37
N ALA A 351 -13.22 8.77 -1.37
CA ALA A 351 -13.94 10.01 -1.67
C ALA A 351 -14.85 10.54 -0.54
N ARG A 352 -15.23 9.69 0.42
CA ARG A 352 -16.09 10.05 1.56
C ARG A 352 -15.34 10.11 2.89
N ASP A 353 -14.03 9.90 2.87
CA ASP A 353 -13.15 10.08 4.02
C ASP A 353 -12.32 11.36 3.85
N SER A 354 -10.98 11.29 3.78
CA SER A 354 -10.13 12.46 3.53
C SER A 354 -10.19 12.97 2.09
N ALA A 355 -10.69 12.14 1.18
CA ALA A 355 -10.66 12.39 -0.26
C ALA A 355 -9.26 12.68 -0.84
N GLU A 356 -8.22 12.24 -0.13
CA GLU A 356 -6.82 12.37 -0.55
C GLU A 356 -6.50 11.35 -1.65
N MET A 357 -5.45 11.62 -2.41
CA MET A 357 -5.08 10.82 -3.58
C MET A 357 -3.70 10.20 -3.37
N TRP A 358 -3.64 8.87 -3.37
CA TRP A 358 -2.40 8.10 -3.17
C TRP A 358 -2.00 7.42 -4.46
N LEU A 359 -0.72 7.53 -4.84
CA LEU A 359 -0.19 6.69 -5.90
C LEU A 359 0.00 5.27 -5.35
N ASP A 360 -0.55 4.29 -6.05
CA ASP A 360 -0.21 2.90 -5.80
C ASP A 360 1.23 2.65 -6.28
N ALA A 361 2.01 1.88 -5.51
CA ALA A 361 3.38 1.54 -5.86
C ALA A 361 3.43 0.75 -7.18
N GLU A 362 2.38 -0.01 -7.45
CA GLU A 362 2.18 -0.81 -8.63
C GLU A 362 1.70 0.06 -9.80
N GLY A 363 2.64 0.51 -10.64
CA GLY A 363 2.31 1.26 -11.86
C GLY A 363 1.57 0.46 -12.95
N LYS A 364 1.17 -0.79 -12.69
CA LYS A 364 0.47 -1.68 -13.64
C LYS A 364 -0.67 -2.41 -12.94
N ILE A 365 -1.81 -2.52 -13.64
CA ILE A 365 -3.03 -3.14 -13.09
C ILE A 365 -2.80 -4.58 -12.60
N PHE A 366 -2.05 -5.40 -13.34
CA PHE A 366 -1.74 -6.76 -12.88
C PHE A 366 -0.97 -6.79 -11.57
N LEU A 367 0.02 -5.91 -11.43
CA LEU A 367 0.82 -5.85 -10.20
C LEU A 367 -0.07 -5.39 -9.04
N LEU A 368 -0.91 -4.38 -9.25
CA LEU A 368 -1.90 -3.94 -8.26
C LEU A 368 -2.79 -5.11 -7.80
N LEU A 369 -3.40 -5.82 -8.75
CA LEU A 369 -4.28 -6.95 -8.43
C LEU A 369 -3.52 -8.08 -7.74
N ARG A 370 -2.30 -8.40 -8.17
CA ARG A 370 -1.46 -9.42 -7.52
C ARG A 370 -1.16 -9.07 -6.08
N TYR A 371 -0.75 -7.83 -5.83
CA TYR A 371 -0.48 -7.34 -4.48
C TYR A 371 -1.73 -7.47 -3.61
N LYS A 372 -2.88 -6.97 -4.08
CA LYS A 372 -4.15 -7.05 -3.34
C LYS A 372 -4.66 -8.47 -3.12
N ILE A 373 -4.44 -9.38 -4.08
CA ILE A 373 -4.78 -10.80 -3.93
C ILE A 373 -3.85 -11.46 -2.91
N ALA A 374 -2.55 -11.20 -2.95
CA ALA A 374 -1.59 -11.77 -2.01
C ALA A 374 -1.89 -11.34 -0.57
N ASP A 375 -2.15 -10.04 -0.37
CA ASP A 375 -2.57 -9.45 0.91
C ASP A 375 -3.86 -10.11 1.42
N ALA A 376 -4.90 -10.16 0.59
CA ALA A 376 -6.18 -10.79 0.96
C ALA A 376 -6.08 -12.30 1.19
N ILE A 377 -5.15 -13.00 0.53
CA ILE A 377 -4.87 -14.42 0.81
C ILE A 377 -4.24 -14.57 2.18
N SER A 378 -3.27 -13.73 2.52
CA SER A 378 -2.62 -13.72 3.82
C SER A 378 -3.65 -13.52 4.93
N ASP A 379 -4.52 -12.51 4.80
CA ASP A 379 -5.62 -12.24 5.73
C ASP A 379 -6.55 -13.45 5.89
N ALA A 380 -7.01 -14.04 4.77
CA ALA A 380 -7.91 -15.17 4.81
C ALA A 380 -7.26 -16.43 5.43
N GLN A 381 -5.97 -16.63 5.22
CA GLN A 381 -5.21 -17.72 5.84
C GLN A 381 -5.03 -17.50 7.35
N GLN A 382 -4.75 -16.27 7.77
CA GLN A 382 -4.66 -15.92 9.18
C GLN A 382 -6.02 -16.12 9.89
N GLU A 383 -7.12 -15.62 9.30
CA GLU A 383 -8.48 -15.86 9.78
C GLU A 383 -8.79 -17.37 9.90
N LEU A 384 -8.34 -18.19 8.94
CA LEU A 384 -8.49 -19.65 8.99
C LEU A 384 -7.68 -20.33 10.09
N MET A 385 -6.55 -19.76 10.50
CA MET A 385 -5.74 -20.29 11.59
C MET A 385 -6.31 -19.92 12.95
N ASP A 386 -6.94 -18.75 13.05
CA ASP A 386 -7.48 -18.21 14.30
C ASP A 386 -8.87 -18.76 14.66
N VAL A 387 -9.61 -19.31 13.68
CA VAL A 387 -10.96 -19.83 13.88
C VAL A 387 -10.97 -21.32 14.20
N GLU A 388 -11.37 -21.66 15.43
CA GLU A 388 -11.58 -23.05 15.89
C GLU A 388 -12.98 -23.60 15.54
N ASP A 389 -13.99 -22.74 15.40
CA ASP A 389 -15.38 -23.13 15.11
C ASP A 389 -15.58 -23.41 13.61
N GLU A 390 -15.94 -24.65 13.27
CA GLU A 390 -16.20 -25.09 11.89
C GLU A 390 -17.29 -24.27 11.16
N GLU A 391 -18.32 -23.79 11.86
CA GLU A 391 -19.37 -22.96 11.25
C GLU A 391 -18.83 -21.58 10.87
N VAL A 392 -17.92 -21.02 11.68
CA VAL A 392 -17.27 -19.74 11.41
C VAL A 392 -16.15 -19.91 10.37
N ARG A 393 -15.47 -21.06 10.36
CA ARG A 393 -14.38 -21.41 9.42
C ARG A 393 -14.83 -21.39 7.97
N LYS A 394 -16.12 -21.66 7.72
CA LYS A 394 -16.71 -21.69 6.38
C LYS A 394 -16.48 -20.40 5.59
N TYR A 395 -16.65 -19.24 6.22
CA TYR A 395 -16.52 -17.94 5.54
C TYR A 395 -15.09 -17.66 5.04
N PRO A 396 -14.04 -17.68 5.88
CA PRO A 396 -12.68 -17.41 5.42
C PRO A 396 -12.17 -18.51 4.47
N LEU A 397 -12.65 -19.76 4.59
CA LEU A 397 -12.34 -20.83 3.62
C LEU A 397 -12.92 -20.51 2.23
N GLN A 398 -14.19 -20.08 2.17
CA GLN A 398 -14.83 -19.67 0.92
C GLN A 398 -14.12 -18.47 0.30
N ARG A 399 -13.78 -17.45 1.10
CA ARG A 399 -13.00 -16.28 0.66
C ARG A 399 -11.63 -16.69 0.12
N TRP A 400 -10.90 -17.56 0.83
CA TRP A 400 -9.59 -18.04 0.40
C TRP A 400 -9.64 -18.81 -0.92
N ARG A 401 -10.59 -19.75 -1.06
CA ARG A 401 -10.80 -20.48 -2.32
C ARG A 401 -11.15 -19.53 -3.46
N ALA A 402 -11.99 -18.55 -3.21
CA ALA A 402 -12.36 -17.54 -4.20
C ALA A 402 -11.16 -16.70 -4.66
N LEU A 403 -10.30 -16.27 -3.74
CA LEU A 403 -9.05 -15.57 -4.06
C LEU A 403 -8.13 -16.43 -4.94
N ARG A 404 -8.05 -17.74 -4.69
CA ARG A 404 -7.28 -18.67 -5.54
C ARG A 404 -7.86 -18.81 -6.94
N VAL A 405 -9.20 -18.79 -7.08
CA VAL A 405 -9.86 -18.75 -8.40
C VAL A 405 -9.46 -17.47 -9.15
N VAL A 406 -9.58 -16.30 -8.51
CA VAL A 406 -9.23 -15.01 -9.11
C VAL A 406 -7.75 -14.97 -9.49
N SER A 407 -6.87 -15.45 -8.61
CA SER A 407 -5.42 -15.53 -8.85
C SER A 407 -5.10 -16.41 -10.08
N ALA A 408 -5.69 -17.60 -10.18
CA ALA A 408 -5.46 -18.50 -11.32
C ALA A 408 -5.90 -17.86 -12.65
N HIS A 409 -7.04 -17.15 -12.67
CA HIS A 409 -7.49 -16.43 -13.86
C HIS A 409 -6.54 -15.29 -14.22
N LEU A 410 -6.07 -14.53 -13.22
CA LEU A 410 -5.08 -13.47 -13.42
C LEU A 410 -3.79 -14.02 -14.03
N ASP A 411 -3.30 -15.17 -13.56
CA ASP A 411 -2.12 -15.87 -14.09
C ASP A 411 -2.31 -16.28 -15.56
N ALA A 412 -3.45 -16.88 -15.90
CA ALA A 412 -3.74 -17.30 -17.27
C ALA A 412 -3.82 -16.09 -18.23
N ILE A 413 -4.47 -15.00 -17.81
CA ILE A 413 -4.57 -13.77 -18.59
C ILE A 413 -3.19 -13.13 -18.75
N GLU A 414 -2.40 -13.02 -17.70
CA GLU A 414 -1.06 -12.44 -17.78
C GLU A 414 -0.15 -13.25 -18.71
N SER A 415 -0.18 -14.59 -18.59
CA SER A 415 0.55 -15.49 -19.47
C SER A 415 0.20 -15.24 -20.93
N TRP A 416 -1.08 -15.13 -21.27
CA TRP A 416 -1.52 -14.78 -22.62
C TRP A 416 -1.06 -13.39 -23.05
N MET A 417 -1.27 -12.37 -22.21
CA MET A 417 -0.95 -10.96 -22.50
C MET A 417 0.56 -10.71 -22.63
N SER A 418 1.40 -11.55 -22.02
CA SER A 418 2.86 -11.49 -22.11
C SER A 418 3.40 -11.83 -23.50
N GLN A 419 2.61 -12.54 -24.30
CA GLN A 419 2.96 -12.95 -25.66
C GLN A 419 2.74 -11.82 -26.69
N ARG A 420 2.10 -10.72 -26.28
CA ARG A 420 1.81 -9.57 -27.14
C ARG A 420 2.69 -8.36 -26.81
N THR A 421 3.03 -7.61 -27.84
CA THR A 421 3.62 -6.27 -27.73
C THR A 421 2.50 -5.24 -27.62
N TRP A 422 2.74 -4.20 -26.82
CA TRP A 422 1.77 -3.15 -26.54
C TRP A 422 2.36 -1.80 -26.91
N ASP A 423 1.56 -0.96 -27.56
CA ASP A 423 1.95 0.41 -27.95
C ASP A 423 1.81 1.41 -26.79
N ASP A 424 2.06 0.97 -25.56
CA ASP A 424 2.01 1.83 -24.39
C ASP A 424 3.31 2.65 -24.30
N GLU A 425 3.18 3.99 -24.30
CA GLU A 425 4.31 4.91 -24.14
C GLU A 425 4.76 5.01 -22.67
N PRO A 426 5.98 5.47 -22.39
CA PRO A 426 6.42 5.72 -21.02
C PRO A 426 5.52 6.74 -20.29
N THR A 427 5.51 6.62 -18.97
CA THR A 427 4.90 7.61 -18.07
C THR A 427 5.64 8.95 -18.15
N CYS A 428 5.02 10.00 -17.60
CA CYS A 428 5.61 11.33 -17.55
C CYS A 428 7.04 11.31 -16.94
N PRO A 429 8.07 11.79 -17.66
CA PRO A 429 9.46 11.73 -17.21
C PRO A 429 9.86 12.90 -16.31
N TRP A 430 8.95 13.84 -16.03
CA TRP A 430 9.25 15.04 -15.28
C TRP A 430 9.50 14.74 -13.80
N PRO A 431 10.35 15.54 -13.13
CA PRO A 431 10.57 15.37 -11.70
C PRO A 431 9.29 15.67 -10.91
N ARG A 432 9.07 14.89 -9.85
CA ARG A 432 8.00 15.13 -8.89
C ARG A 432 8.39 16.22 -7.89
N THR A 433 7.42 17.02 -7.43
CA THR A 433 7.62 18.07 -6.43
C THR A 433 8.09 17.52 -5.08
N GLN A 434 8.80 18.35 -4.30
CA GLN A 434 9.09 18.08 -2.89
C GLN A 434 7.87 18.49 -2.04
N GLY A 435 6.86 17.62 -1.98
CA GLY A 435 5.60 17.84 -1.22
C GLY A 435 4.35 17.48 -2.02
N TYR A 436 3.25 17.16 -1.33
CA TYR A 436 1.98 16.71 -1.89
C TYR A 436 0.88 17.75 -1.63
N PRO A 437 0.45 18.57 -2.61
CA PRO A 437 -0.71 19.42 -2.37
C PRO A 437 -1.91 18.54 -2.00
N VAL A 438 -2.59 18.82 -0.88
CA VAL A 438 -3.71 17.99 -0.42
C VAL A 438 -4.73 17.79 -1.55
N GLY A 439 -5.23 16.55 -1.69
CA GLY A 439 -6.09 16.14 -2.81
C GLY A 439 -5.35 15.72 -4.07
N SER A 440 -4.01 15.64 -4.04
CA SER A 440 -3.18 15.20 -5.14
C SER A 440 -1.93 14.48 -4.61
N PRO A 441 -1.39 13.49 -5.34
CA PRO A 441 -0.03 13.03 -5.12
C PRO A 441 0.97 14.15 -5.47
N ARG A 442 2.26 13.92 -5.19
CA ARG A 442 3.37 14.79 -5.66
C ARG A 442 3.25 14.99 -7.16
N LEU A 443 3.17 16.24 -7.61
CA LEU A 443 2.97 16.56 -9.01
C LEU A 443 4.25 16.33 -9.79
N ALA A 444 4.20 15.61 -10.91
CA ALA A 444 5.30 15.66 -11.88
C ALA A 444 5.10 16.90 -12.77
N LEU A 445 6.01 17.87 -12.65
CA LEU A 445 5.91 19.15 -13.34
C LEU A 445 7.13 19.39 -14.21
N ARG A 446 6.92 20.05 -15.36
CA ARG A 446 8.03 20.48 -16.20
C ARG A 446 9.01 21.33 -15.38
N PRO A 447 10.33 21.20 -15.60
CA PRO A 447 11.32 21.99 -14.86
C PRO A 447 11.15 23.51 -14.98
N ASP A 448 10.54 23.99 -16.07
CA ASP A 448 10.27 25.41 -16.31
C ASP A 448 8.94 25.91 -15.70
N ALA A 449 8.14 25.04 -15.07
CA ALA A 449 6.89 25.43 -14.44
C ALA A 449 7.08 26.25 -13.14
N GLY A 450 8.30 26.32 -12.59
CA GLY A 450 8.59 26.96 -11.31
C GLY A 450 8.54 25.98 -10.14
N THR A 451 8.42 26.50 -8.92
CA THR A 451 8.42 25.72 -7.67
C THR A 451 7.08 25.80 -6.98
N VAL A 452 6.71 24.75 -6.24
CA VAL A 452 5.56 24.79 -5.32
C VAL A 452 6.04 25.35 -3.97
N PRO A 453 5.46 26.46 -3.46
CA PRO A 453 5.83 26.98 -2.15
C PRO A 453 5.49 26.00 -1.01
N ALA A 454 6.36 25.92 0.00
CA ALA A 454 6.18 25.02 1.14
C ALA A 454 4.97 25.34 2.03
N HIS A 455 4.36 26.52 1.87
CA HIS A 455 3.15 26.90 2.60
C HIS A 455 1.86 26.37 1.95
N VAL A 456 1.92 25.85 0.71
CA VAL A 456 0.78 25.12 0.16
C VAL A 456 0.59 23.87 1.03
N PRO A 457 -0.57 23.67 1.67
CA PRO A 457 -0.75 22.59 2.62
C PRO A 457 -0.40 21.24 1.99
N ASP A 458 0.41 20.47 2.73
CA ASP A 458 0.81 19.11 2.39
C ASP A 458 -0.13 18.08 3.04
N PHE A 459 -0.13 16.87 2.48
CA PHE A 459 -0.70 15.67 3.06
C PHE A 459 -0.30 15.50 4.54
N GLY A 460 -1.24 15.13 5.40
CA GLY A 460 -1.03 14.97 6.86
C GLY A 460 -0.96 16.28 7.66
N ALA A 461 -0.50 17.39 7.08
CA ALA A 461 -0.44 18.70 7.72
C ALA A 461 -1.80 19.42 7.77
N ALA A 462 -2.75 19.04 6.90
CA ALA A 462 -4.10 19.60 6.86
C ALA A 462 -4.87 19.44 8.19
N SER A 463 -4.49 18.46 9.01
CA SER A 463 -5.04 18.24 10.35
C SER A 463 -4.64 19.32 11.36
N GLN A 464 -3.60 20.12 11.08
CA GLN A 464 -2.99 21.00 12.09
C GLN A 464 -3.51 22.45 12.07
N GLN A 465 -3.85 23.03 10.91
CA GLN A 465 -4.63 24.27 10.81
C GLN A 465 -5.05 24.56 9.36
N THR A 466 -6.34 24.69 9.06
CA THR A 466 -6.78 25.21 7.76
C THR A 466 -6.48 26.71 7.68
N PRO A 467 -5.80 27.21 6.62
CA PRO A 467 -5.54 28.64 6.45
C PRO A 467 -6.83 29.45 6.38
N SER A 468 -6.80 30.69 6.86
CA SER A 468 -7.93 31.62 6.81
C SER A 468 -8.33 31.96 5.36
N VAL A 469 -9.53 32.49 5.19
CA VAL A 469 -10.02 32.97 3.87
C VAL A 469 -9.09 34.04 3.31
N GLU A 470 -8.65 34.96 4.16
CA GLU A 470 -7.77 36.08 3.82
C GLU A 470 -6.39 35.59 3.37
N GLU A 471 -5.81 34.61 4.07
CA GLU A 471 -4.55 33.97 3.67
C GLU A 471 -4.69 33.29 2.31
N ARG A 472 -5.76 32.50 2.11
CA ARG A 472 -6.01 31.83 0.82
C ARG A 472 -6.19 32.83 -0.32
N LYS A 473 -6.85 33.97 -0.09
CA LYS A 473 -6.96 35.05 -1.08
C LYS A 473 -5.59 35.67 -1.40
N ALA A 474 -4.76 35.91 -0.40
CA ALA A 474 -3.40 36.41 -0.60
C ALA A 474 -2.56 35.43 -1.43
N TRP A 475 -2.67 34.14 -1.16
CA TRP A 475 -2.00 33.08 -1.92
C TRP A 475 -2.48 33.01 -3.37
N ILE A 476 -3.79 33.12 -3.63
CA ILE A 476 -4.35 33.17 -4.98
C ILE A 476 -3.74 34.34 -5.78
N GLU A 477 -3.67 35.53 -5.18
CA GLU A 477 -3.10 36.70 -5.85
C GLU A 477 -1.60 36.56 -6.14
N GLU A 478 -0.86 35.92 -5.24
CA GLU A 478 0.54 35.60 -5.47
C GLU A 478 0.72 34.57 -6.59
N ALA A 479 -0.03 33.48 -6.56
CA ALA A 479 -0.02 32.46 -7.61
C ALA A 479 -0.39 33.03 -8.98
N ARG A 480 -1.33 34.00 -9.05
CA ARG A 480 -1.66 34.71 -10.29
C ARG A 480 -0.49 35.53 -10.83
N ARG A 481 0.28 36.20 -9.96
CA ARG A 481 1.49 36.93 -10.38
C ARG A 481 2.54 35.98 -10.95
N GLU A 482 2.80 34.87 -10.26
CA GLU A 482 3.74 33.85 -10.75
C GLU A 482 3.31 33.26 -12.10
N LEU A 483 2.02 32.96 -12.23
CA LEU A 483 1.43 32.45 -13.46
C LEU A 483 1.58 33.43 -14.63
N ALA A 484 1.38 34.73 -14.39
CA ALA A 484 1.59 35.78 -15.39
C ALA A 484 3.05 35.89 -15.85
N GLU A 485 3.99 35.44 -15.03
CA GLU A 485 5.42 35.35 -15.35
C GLU A 485 5.81 33.99 -15.97
N GLY A 486 4.83 33.13 -16.27
CA GLY A 486 5.04 31.81 -16.87
C GLY A 486 5.37 30.69 -15.89
N ARG A 487 5.33 30.94 -14.57
CA ARG A 487 5.58 29.94 -13.53
C ARG A 487 4.26 29.37 -13.00
N ALA A 488 3.76 28.33 -13.65
CA ALA A 488 2.44 27.76 -13.35
C ALA A 488 2.40 26.79 -12.15
N ALA A 489 3.53 26.33 -11.62
CA ALA A 489 3.60 25.29 -10.58
C ALA A 489 2.82 25.66 -9.31
N TYR A 490 2.97 26.89 -8.82
CA TYR A 490 2.25 27.36 -7.64
C TYR A 490 0.74 27.44 -7.89
N ALA A 491 0.31 28.06 -8.99
CA ALA A 491 -1.11 28.15 -9.34
C ALA A 491 -1.75 26.76 -9.53
N HIS A 492 -1.03 25.80 -10.09
CA HIS A 492 -1.49 24.42 -10.26
C HIS A 492 -1.67 23.73 -8.91
N ALA A 493 -0.63 23.72 -8.06
CA ALA A 493 -0.68 23.08 -6.74
C ALA A 493 -1.73 23.72 -5.81
N LEU A 494 -1.76 25.05 -5.74
CA LEU A 494 -2.74 25.79 -4.93
C LEU A 494 -4.17 25.59 -5.48
N GLY A 495 -4.34 25.60 -6.80
CA GLY A 495 -5.63 25.35 -7.44
C GLY A 495 -6.19 23.96 -7.12
N LEU A 496 -5.34 22.92 -7.09
CA LEU A 496 -5.75 21.57 -6.69
C LEU A 496 -6.15 21.51 -5.22
N TYR A 497 -5.36 22.11 -4.32
CA TYR A 497 -5.68 22.20 -2.90
C TYR A 497 -7.04 22.88 -2.67
N LEU A 498 -7.26 24.04 -3.30
CA LEU A 498 -8.51 24.79 -3.16
C LEU A 498 -9.69 24.09 -3.83
N HIS A 499 -9.45 23.38 -4.94
CA HIS A 499 -10.44 22.48 -5.52
C HIS A 499 -10.81 21.42 -4.50
N TRP A 500 -9.88 20.61 -4.00
CA TRP A 500 -10.13 19.57 -2.98
C TRP A 500 -10.89 20.11 -1.76
N LEU A 501 -10.45 21.25 -1.21
CA LEU A 501 -11.05 21.89 -0.04
C LEU A 501 -12.50 22.32 -0.26
N ASP A 502 -12.86 22.65 -1.50
CA ASP A 502 -14.21 23.00 -1.97
C ASP A 502 -14.95 24.05 -1.11
N ALA A 503 -14.20 25.02 -0.57
CA ALA A 503 -14.78 26.08 0.23
C ALA A 503 -15.63 27.01 -0.67
N GLY A 504 -16.93 27.11 -0.37
CA GLY A 504 -17.90 27.81 -1.21
C GLY A 504 -17.60 29.30 -1.42
N ASP A 505 -16.86 29.93 -0.51
CA ASP A 505 -16.45 31.34 -0.55
C ASP A 505 -15.32 31.64 -1.55
N LEU A 506 -14.61 30.61 -2.02
CA LEU A 506 -13.48 30.73 -2.97
C LEU A 506 -13.61 29.80 -4.18
N ARG A 507 -14.72 29.06 -4.31
CA ARG A 507 -14.88 28.02 -5.33
C ARG A 507 -14.68 28.55 -6.76
N GLU A 508 -15.21 29.73 -7.06
CA GLU A 508 -15.09 30.34 -8.38
C GLU A 508 -13.65 30.77 -8.66
N GLU A 509 -13.00 31.47 -7.72
CA GLU A 509 -11.61 31.92 -7.88
C GLU A 509 -10.63 30.74 -7.94
N ALA A 510 -10.85 29.69 -7.15
CA ALA A 510 -10.07 28.46 -7.16
C ALA A 510 -10.19 27.73 -8.50
N GLY A 511 -11.42 27.55 -9.00
CA GLY A 511 -11.67 26.94 -10.30
C GLY A 511 -11.01 27.72 -11.44
N ALA A 512 -11.13 29.05 -11.42
CA ALA A 512 -10.47 29.92 -12.40
C ALA A 512 -8.94 29.86 -12.34
N LEU A 513 -8.36 29.85 -11.13
CA LEU A 513 -6.91 29.72 -10.94
C LEU A 513 -6.39 28.41 -11.54
N LEU A 514 -7.05 27.29 -11.21
CA LEU A 514 -6.65 25.97 -11.69
C LEU A 514 -6.84 25.84 -13.22
N MET A 515 -7.91 26.43 -13.77
CA MET A 515 -8.14 26.50 -15.21
C MET A 515 -6.98 27.21 -15.94
N HIS A 516 -6.61 28.41 -15.49
CA HIS A 516 -5.52 29.16 -16.12
C HIS A 516 -4.16 28.47 -15.94
N ALA A 517 -3.94 27.78 -14.81
CA ALA A 517 -2.74 26.97 -14.61
C ALA A 517 -2.64 25.85 -15.65
N TYR A 518 -3.72 25.11 -15.89
CA TYR A 518 -3.74 24.09 -16.96
C TYR A 518 -3.52 24.69 -18.34
N GLU A 519 -4.12 25.84 -18.66
CA GLU A 519 -3.91 26.50 -19.94
C GLU A 519 -2.43 26.91 -20.14
N ALA A 520 -1.80 27.49 -19.11
CA ALA A 520 -0.38 27.87 -19.15
C ALA A 520 0.56 26.66 -19.29
N LEU A 521 0.20 25.51 -18.69
CA LEU A 521 0.92 24.25 -18.85
C LEU A 521 0.65 23.55 -20.19
N GLY A 522 -0.35 24.00 -20.96
CA GLY A 522 -0.80 23.35 -22.18
C GLY A 522 -1.73 22.16 -21.94
N PHE A 523 -2.21 21.94 -20.72
CA PHE A 523 -3.03 20.80 -20.32
C PHE A 523 -4.52 21.00 -20.62
N ARG A 524 -4.85 21.24 -21.89
CA ARG A 524 -6.23 21.53 -22.35
C ARG A 524 -7.24 20.45 -21.99
N ALA A 525 -6.81 19.18 -21.98
CA ALA A 525 -7.63 18.05 -21.59
C ALA A 525 -8.16 18.20 -20.15
N PHE A 526 -7.25 18.49 -19.20
CA PHE A 526 -7.60 18.70 -17.80
C PHE A 526 -8.44 19.96 -17.59
N ALA A 527 -8.17 21.04 -18.32
CA ALA A 527 -9.02 22.23 -18.34
C ALA A 527 -10.48 21.90 -18.76
N GLY A 528 -10.64 21.09 -19.81
CA GLY A 528 -11.96 20.63 -20.25
C GLY A 528 -12.69 19.78 -19.20
N ILE A 529 -11.98 18.85 -18.55
CA ILE A 529 -12.51 18.03 -17.46
C ILE A 529 -12.92 18.90 -16.27
N LEU A 530 -12.05 19.82 -15.84
CA LEU A 530 -12.31 20.73 -14.73
C LEU A 530 -13.55 21.59 -14.99
N LYS A 531 -13.70 22.12 -16.20
CA LYS A 531 -14.83 22.98 -16.56
C LYS A 531 -16.15 22.26 -16.34
N VAL A 532 -16.25 21.03 -16.83
CA VAL A 532 -17.44 20.20 -16.68
C VAL A 532 -17.63 19.78 -15.22
N HIS A 533 -16.55 19.43 -14.51
CA HIS A 533 -16.62 19.08 -13.11
C HIS A 533 -17.14 20.25 -12.26
N LEU A 534 -16.59 21.46 -12.39
CA LEU A 534 -17.08 22.66 -11.70
C LEU A 534 -18.54 22.96 -12.02
N MET A 535 -18.95 22.73 -13.28
CA MET A 535 -20.34 22.91 -13.71
C MET A 535 -21.28 21.93 -13.01
N HIS A 536 -20.87 20.71 -12.67
CA HIS A 536 -21.76 19.71 -12.07
C HIS A 536 -21.36 19.27 -10.66
N ARG A 537 -20.47 20.04 -10.01
CA ARG A 537 -19.79 19.66 -8.76
C ARG A 537 -20.72 19.40 -7.58
N ASP A 538 -21.91 20.00 -7.59
CA ASP A 538 -22.88 19.86 -6.51
C ASP A 538 -23.64 18.52 -6.56
N LEU A 539 -23.47 17.71 -7.61
CA LEU A 539 -23.99 16.35 -7.65
C LEU A 539 -23.23 15.45 -6.66
N GLN A 540 -23.96 14.65 -5.88
CA GLN A 540 -23.37 13.82 -4.82
C GLN A 540 -22.58 12.60 -5.33
N SER A 541 -23.02 12.01 -6.44
CA SER A 541 -22.36 10.90 -7.13
C SER A 541 -22.89 10.88 -8.56
N VAL A 542 -21.99 10.83 -9.55
CA VAL A 542 -22.40 10.94 -10.96
C VAL A 542 -22.14 9.62 -11.68
N GLY A 543 -23.10 8.70 -11.59
CA GLY A 543 -23.30 7.74 -12.67
C GLY A 543 -23.97 8.49 -13.81
N VAL A 544 -23.26 8.75 -14.91
CA VAL A 544 -23.77 9.58 -16.01
C VAL A 544 -24.53 8.78 -17.05
N PHE A 545 -24.44 7.45 -17.01
CA PHE A 545 -25.05 6.56 -17.97
C PHE A 545 -26.31 5.91 -17.42
N GLU A 546 -27.29 5.65 -18.27
CA GLU A 546 -28.48 4.88 -17.91
C GLU A 546 -28.08 3.48 -17.44
N LYS A 547 -28.75 2.98 -16.40
CA LYS A 547 -28.65 1.57 -15.99
C LYS A 547 -29.45 0.74 -16.99
N GLU A 548 -28.83 -0.29 -17.55
CA GLU A 548 -29.50 -1.25 -18.45
C GLU A 548 -30.43 -2.20 -17.69
#